data_AF-A0A5N7MMX6-F1
#
_entry.id   AF-A0A5N7MMX6-F1
#
_cell.length_a   1.000
_cell.length_b   1.000
_cell.length_c   1.000
_cell.angle_alpha   90.00
_cell.angle_beta   90.00
_cell.angle_gamma   90.00
#
_symmetry.space_group_name_H-M   'P 1'
#
loop_
_entity.id
_entity.type
_entity.pdbx_description
1 polymer ?
#
loop_
_entity_poly.entity_id
_entity_poly.type
_entity_poly.pdbx_seq_one_letter_code
_entity_poly.pdbx_strand_id
1 'polypeptide(L)'
;MSSAGIGAPTPFDTLGATLSCQCGYGDLCVCPLKEAAMRAYASGSRTPLPAMNSEQRDWCLEEIGSVEGHDRKDHDYSTDQHLARAVLNAWTDYARDKGLY
;
A
#
# COMPACT_ATOMS: atom_id res chain seq x y z
N MET A 1 3.26 8.86 32.51
CA MET A 1 3.56 7.62 31.77
C MET A 1 2.49 7.46 30.70
N SER A 2 2.76 7.94 29.49
CA SER A 2 1.87 7.75 28.34
C SER A 2 2.76 7.38 27.17
N SER A 3 2.79 6.09 26.87
CA SER A 3 3.49 5.55 25.70
C SER A 3 2.74 6.00 24.46
N ALA A 4 3.37 6.84 23.64
CA ALA A 4 2.92 7.14 22.30
C ALA A 4 2.93 5.82 21.50
N GLY A 5 1.77 5.42 20.99
CA GLY A 5 1.60 4.22 20.18
C GLY A 5 2.41 4.35 18.89
N ILE A 6 3.52 3.61 18.82
CA ILE A 6 4.24 3.35 17.59
C ILE A 6 3.38 2.33 16.85
N GLY A 7 2.67 2.76 15.81
CA GLY A 7 1.88 1.86 14.96
C GLY A 7 2.74 0.75 14.37
N ALA A 8 2.12 -0.38 14.02
CA ALA A 8 2.82 -1.51 13.40
C ALA A 8 3.69 -1.04 12.22
N PRO A 9 4.92 -1.56 12.08
CA PRO A 9 5.83 -1.12 11.03
C PRO A 9 5.22 -1.39 9.67
N THR A 10 5.30 -0.40 8.81
CA THR A 10 4.65 -0.42 7.51
C THR A 10 5.65 -0.75 6.41
N PRO A 11 5.20 -1.10 5.18
CA PRO A 11 6.09 -1.20 4.01
C PRO A 11 6.93 0.07 3.76
N PHE A 12 6.59 1.17 4.43
CA PHE A 12 7.09 2.52 4.21
C PHE A 12 8.30 2.87 5.08
N ASP A 13 8.54 2.14 6.17
CA ASP A 13 9.70 2.35 7.04
C ASP A 13 11.01 1.93 6.35
N THR A 14 10.92 1.13 5.28
CA THR A 14 12.09 0.64 4.51
C THR A 14 12.35 1.39 3.20
N LEU A 15 11.34 2.08 2.64
CA LEU A 15 11.40 2.65 1.28
C LEU A 15 11.12 4.18 1.21
N GLY A 16 10.60 4.78 2.27
CA GLY A 16 9.93 6.08 2.22
C GLY A 16 10.73 7.30 1.72
N ALA A 17 12.06 7.32 1.82
CA ALA A 17 12.84 8.47 1.35
C ALA A 17 13.35 8.35 -0.09
N THR A 18 13.29 7.16 -0.71
CA THR A 18 13.93 6.87 -2.00
C THR A 18 12.95 6.69 -3.15
N LEU A 19 11.65 6.62 -2.86
CA LEU A 19 10.62 6.43 -3.88
C LEU A 19 10.11 7.76 -4.42
N SER A 20 10.34 8.00 -5.71
CA SER A 20 9.66 9.05 -6.45
C SER A 20 8.25 8.60 -6.84
N CYS A 21 7.29 9.55 -6.82
CA CYS A 21 5.94 9.27 -7.27
C CYS A 21 5.96 8.84 -8.75
N GLN A 22 5.53 7.61 -9.05
CA GLN A 22 5.35 7.15 -10.43
C GLN A 22 3.93 7.45 -10.89
N CYS A 23 3.66 8.74 -11.13
CA CYS A 23 2.47 9.22 -11.80
C CYS A 23 2.72 9.30 -13.32
N GLY A 24 1.64 9.31 -14.11
CA GLY A 24 1.71 9.39 -15.57
C GLY A 24 2.46 10.64 -16.07
N TYR A 25 2.88 10.60 -17.35
CA TYR A 25 3.63 11.67 -18.01
C TYR A 25 2.95 13.04 -17.87
N GLY A 26 3.54 13.94 -17.09
CA GLY A 26 3.25 15.38 -17.13
C GLY A 26 2.60 16.01 -15.90
N ASP A 27 2.11 15.22 -14.93
CA ASP A 27 1.40 15.77 -13.77
C ASP A 27 2.22 15.75 -12.48
N LEU A 28 2.12 16.83 -11.70
CA LEU A 28 2.59 16.93 -10.33
C LEU A 28 1.68 16.09 -9.42
N CYS A 29 1.94 14.78 -9.32
CA CYS A 29 1.23 13.97 -8.34
C CYS A 29 1.83 14.18 -6.96
N VAL A 30 0.99 14.60 -6.01
CA VAL A 30 1.28 14.50 -4.58
C VAL A 30 0.78 13.14 -4.13
N CYS A 31 1.61 12.10 -4.27
CA CYS A 31 1.31 10.83 -3.63
C CYS A 31 1.96 10.78 -2.24
N PRO A 32 1.21 10.48 -1.17
CA PRO A 32 1.80 10.21 0.14
C PRO A 32 2.70 8.97 0.05
N LEU A 33 3.69 8.87 0.95
CA LEU A 33 4.70 7.79 0.96
C LEU A 33 4.07 6.39 0.87
N LYS A 34 2.88 6.23 1.48
CA LYS A 34 2.13 4.98 1.45
C LYS A 34 1.75 4.55 0.03
N GLU A 35 1.22 5.50 -0.74
CA GLU A 35 0.81 5.26 -2.12
C GLU A 35 1.99 5.09 -3.06
N ALA A 36 3.06 5.87 -2.87
CA ALA A 36 4.29 5.72 -3.64
C ALA A 36 4.85 4.29 -3.56
N ALA A 37 4.90 3.73 -2.36
CA ALA A 37 5.39 2.36 -2.14
C ALA A 37 4.43 1.29 -2.65
N MET A 38 3.11 1.43 -2.47
CA MET A 38 2.18 0.48 -3.08
C MET A 38 2.25 0.49 -4.60
N ARG A 39 2.41 1.66 -5.23
CA ARG A 39 2.65 1.76 -6.68
C ARG A 39 3.97 1.10 -7.08
N ALA A 40 5.04 1.26 -6.30
CA ALA A 40 6.31 0.61 -6.55
C ALA A 40 6.18 -0.93 -6.53
N TYR A 41 5.57 -1.50 -5.48
CA TYR A 41 5.30 -2.95 -5.39
C TYR A 41 4.37 -3.45 -6.51
N ALA A 42 3.28 -2.72 -6.79
CA ALA A 42 2.29 -3.12 -7.79
C ALA A 42 2.83 -3.08 -9.23
N SER A 43 3.77 -2.17 -9.52
CA SER A 43 4.38 -2.04 -10.85
C SER A 43 5.25 -3.23 -11.25
N GLY A 44 5.67 -4.07 -10.29
CA GLY A 44 6.63 -5.14 -10.54
C GLY A 44 7.96 -4.60 -11.05
N SER A 45 8.39 -3.46 -10.50
CA SER A 45 9.57 -2.69 -10.94
C SER A 45 10.77 -3.56 -11.32
N ARG A 46 11.52 -3.13 -12.35
CA ARG A 46 12.77 -3.78 -12.78
C ARG A 46 13.84 -3.80 -11.68
N THR A 47 13.73 -2.88 -10.72
CA THR A 47 14.57 -2.90 -9.52
C THR A 47 13.93 -3.82 -8.49
N PRO A 48 14.65 -4.87 -8.01
CA PRO A 48 14.12 -5.75 -7.00
C PRO A 48 13.82 -4.94 -5.73
N LEU A 49 12.55 -4.94 -5.32
CA LEU A 49 12.14 -4.43 -4.01
C LEU A 49 12.35 -5.53 -2.97
N PRO A 50 12.67 -5.18 -1.71
CA PRO A 50 12.63 -6.13 -0.61
C PRO A 50 11.25 -6.78 -0.52
N ALA A 51 11.19 -8.08 -0.24
CA ALA A 51 9.93 -8.75 0.04
C ALA A 51 9.24 -8.12 1.27
N MET A 52 7.92 -8.03 1.24
CA MET A 52 7.16 -7.58 2.40
C MET A 52 7.30 -8.62 3.52
N ASN A 53 7.58 -8.15 4.73
CA ASN A 53 7.52 -9.01 5.92
C ASN A 53 6.06 -9.27 6.32
N SER A 54 5.83 -10.13 7.32
CA SER A 54 4.49 -10.49 7.77
C SER A 54 3.66 -9.30 8.27
N GLU A 55 4.27 -8.38 9.02
CA GLU A 55 3.57 -7.19 9.55
C GLU A 55 3.15 -6.24 8.43
N GLN A 56 4.00 -6.09 7.42
CA GLN A 56 3.75 -5.30 6.22
C GLN A 56 2.61 -5.89 5.37
N ARG A 57 2.57 -7.22 5.25
CA ARG A 57 1.47 -7.92 4.56
C ARG A 57 0.17 -7.82 5.34
N ASP A 58 0.23 -7.94 6.67
CA ASP A 58 -0.93 -7.77 7.54
C ASP A 58 -1.51 -6.36 7.45
N TRP A 59 -0.65 -5.33 7.38
CA TRP A 59 -1.10 -3.97 7.13
C TRP A 59 -1.84 -3.84 5.80
N CYS A 60 -1.34 -4.44 4.70
CA CYS A 60 -2.05 -4.42 3.41
C CYS A 60 -3.46 -5.04 3.52
N LEU A 61 -3.58 -6.13 4.27
CA LEU A 61 -4.85 -6.82 4.51
C LEU A 61 -5.82 -5.93 5.30
N GLU A 62 -5.36 -5.30 6.38
CA GLU A 62 -6.17 -4.36 7.15
C GLU A 62 -6.72 -3.20 6.29
N GLU A 63 -5.88 -2.63 5.41
CA GLU A 63 -6.29 -1.56 4.51
C GLU A 63 -7.36 -2.03 3.51
N ILE A 64 -7.19 -3.20 2.88
CA ILE A 64 -8.20 -3.79 1.99
C ILE A 64 -9.52 -4.02 2.74
N GLY A 65 -9.44 -4.62 3.93
CA GLY A 65 -10.60 -4.92 4.76
C GLY A 65 -11.36 -3.70 5.25
N SER A 66 -10.70 -2.56 5.38
CA SER A 66 -11.33 -1.31 5.80
C SER A 66 -12.34 -0.76 4.78
N VAL A 67 -12.24 -1.18 3.52
CA VAL A 67 -13.10 -0.68 2.42
C VAL A 67 -14.04 -1.77 1.90
N GLU A 68 -13.52 -2.90 1.45
CA GLU A 68 -14.31 -3.92 0.72
C GLU A 68 -14.82 -5.03 1.64
N GLY A 69 -14.22 -5.17 2.83
CA GLY A 69 -14.29 -6.41 3.61
C GLY A 69 -13.52 -7.54 2.89
N HIS A 70 -12.72 -8.30 3.61
CA HIS A 70 -11.99 -9.45 3.03
C HIS A 70 -11.91 -10.57 4.05
N ASP A 71 -11.88 -11.83 3.61
CA ASP A 71 -11.40 -12.93 4.45
C ASP A 71 -9.88 -13.00 4.28
N ARG A 72 -9.15 -13.03 5.39
CA ARG A 72 -7.68 -13.14 5.41
C ARG A 72 -7.19 -14.32 4.56
N LYS A 73 -7.99 -15.40 4.50
CA LYS A 73 -7.73 -16.61 3.71
C LYS A 73 -7.66 -16.35 2.21
N ASP A 74 -8.37 -15.35 1.70
CA ASP A 74 -8.41 -15.05 0.26
C ASP A 74 -7.03 -14.56 -0.24
N HIS A 75 -6.15 -14.18 0.68
CA HIS A 75 -4.85 -13.59 0.38
C HIS A 75 -3.64 -14.37 0.91
N ASP A 76 -3.84 -15.54 1.54
CA ASP A 76 -2.75 -16.36 2.10
C ASP A 76 -1.67 -16.70 1.05
N TYR A 77 -2.06 -16.80 -0.23
CA TYR A 77 -1.17 -17.08 -1.36
C TYR A 77 -0.91 -15.86 -2.27
N SER A 78 -1.36 -14.66 -1.87
CA SER A 78 -1.14 -13.45 -2.67
C SER A 78 0.34 -13.05 -2.65
N THR A 79 0.87 -12.72 -3.82
CA THR A 79 2.20 -12.10 -3.93
C THR A 79 2.15 -10.66 -3.40
N ASP A 80 3.30 -10.11 -3.00
CA ASP A 80 3.39 -8.72 -2.55
C ASP A 80 2.90 -7.73 -3.62
N GLN A 81 3.12 -8.06 -4.90
CA GLN A 81 2.60 -7.30 -6.03
C GLN A 81 1.06 -7.31 -6.06
N HIS A 82 0.43 -8.47 -5.87
CA HIS A 82 -1.03 -8.57 -5.84
C HIS A 82 -1.63 -7.88 -4.62
N LEU A 83 -1.01 -8.03 -3.44
CA LEU A 83 -1.43 -7.32 -2.22
C LEU A 83 -1.38 -5.80 -2.42
N ALA A 84 -0.28 -5.28 -2.94
CA ALA A 84 -0.15 -3.84 -3.20
C ALA A 84 -1.18 -3.33 -4.22
N ARG A 85 -1.51 -4.13 -5.24
CA ARG A 85 -2.55 -3.79 -6.21
C ARG A 85 -3.94 -3.75 -5.57
N ALA A 86 -4.25 -4.71 -4.71
CA ALA A 86 -5.52 -4.76 -3.99
C ALA A 86 -5.70 -3.55 -3.06
N VAL A 87 -4.65 -3.14 -2.33
CA VAL A 87 -4.68 -1.92 -1.52
C VAL A 87 -4.99 -0.68 -2.36
N LEU A 88 -4.34 -0.52 -3.51
CA LEU A 88 -4.59 0.63 -4.41
C LEU A 88 -6.02 0.65 -4.96
N ASN A 89 -6.58 -0.52 -5.27
CA ASN A 89 -7.97 -0.64 -5.69
C ASN A 89 -8.92 -0.24 -4.56
N ALA A 90 -8.71 -0.78 -3.35
CA ALA A 90 -9.52 -0.45 -2.18
C ALA A 90 -9.53 1.07 -1.89
N TRP A 91 -8.37 1.73 -1.94
CA TRP A 91 -8.32 3.20 -1.77
C TRP A 91 -9.04 3.96 -2.88
N THR A 92 -8.94 3.49 -4.12
CA THR A 92 -9.64 4.09 -5.27
C THR A 92 -11.15 3.95 -5.12
N ASP A 93 -11.63 2.79 -4.70
CA ASP A 93 -13.05 2.52 -4.47
C ASP A 93 -13.57 3.35 -3.29
N TYR A 94 -12.80 3.46 -2.20
CA TYR A 94 -13.13 4.37 -1.11
C TYR A 94 -13.27 5.83 -1.60
N ALA A 95 -12.31 6.33 -2.37
CA ALA A 95 -12.36 7.69 -2.90
C ALA A 95 -13.60 7.90 -3.80
N ARG A 96 -13.92 6.90 -4.64
CA ARG A 96 -15.11 6.90 -5.49
C ARG A 96 -16.40 6.93 -4.67
N ASP A 97 -16.51 6.09 -3.65
CA ASP A 97 -17.69 6.02 -2.77
C ASP A 97 -17.90 7.30 -1.96
N LYS A 98 -16.83 8.02 -1.67
CA LYS A 98 -16.87 9.34 -1.01
C LYS A 98 -17.01 10.52 -1.98
N GLY A 99 -17.01 10.29 -3.29
CA GLY A 99 -17.08 11.35 -4.30
C GLY A 99 -15.86 12.28 -4.30
N LEU A 100 -14.68 11.75 -3.98
CA LEU A 100 -13.41 12.50 -3.90
C LEU A 100 -12.62 12.48 -5.22
N TYR A 101 -13.27 12.12 -6.34
CA TYR A 101 -12.67 11.98 -7.67
C TYR A 101 -12.97 13.18 -8.57
#